data_AF-P0C6B2-F1
#
_entry.id   AF-P0C6B2-F1
#
_cell.length_a   1.000
_cell.length_b   1.000
_cell.length_c   1.000
_cell.angle_alpha   90.00
_cell.angle_beta   90.00
_cell.angle_gamma   90.00
#
_symmetry.space_group_name_H-M   'P 1'
#
loop_
_entity.id
_entity.type
_entity.pdbx_description
1 polymer ?
#
loop_
_entity_poly.entity_id
_entity_poly.type
_entity_poly.pdbx_seq_one_letter_code
_entity_poly.pdbx_strand_id
1 'polypeptide(L)'
;MARTWLLLLLGVRCQALPSGIAGTPFPSLAPPITLLVDGRQHMLVVCLVLDAAPPGLDNPVWFSAGNGSALDAFTYGPSLAPDGTWTSLAQLSLPSEELEAWEPLVCHTRPGAGGQNRSTHPLQLSGESSTARSCFPEPLGGTQRQVLWLSLLRLLLFKLLLLDVLLTCSHLRLHVLAGQHLQPPPSRKSLPPTHRIWT
;
A
#
# COMPACT_ATOMS: atom_id res chain seq x y z
N MET A 1 12.50 -32.54 1.59
CA MET A 1 12.57 -31.35 0.71
C MET A 1 11.71 -30.18 1.18
N ALA A 2 10.42 -30.36 1.53
CA ALA A 2 9.51 -29.25 1.89
C ALA A 2 10.05 -28.21 2.91
N ARG A 3 10.80 -28.65 3.95
CA ARG A 3 11.41 -27.76 4.95
C ARG A 3 12.36 -26.70 4.34
N THR A 4 13.06 -27.00 3.26
CA THR A 4 13.96 -26.05 2.59
C THR A 4 13.16 -24.98 1.86
N TRP A 5 12.09 -25.36 1.16
CA TRP A 5 11.15 -24.43 0.53
C TRP A 5 10.43 -23.54 1.56
N LEU A 6 10.07 -24.09 2.73
CA LEU A 6 9.47 -23.31 3.81
C LEU A 6 10.42 -22.21 4.31
N LEU A 7 11.71 -22.52 4.49
CA LEU A 7 12.73 -21.54 4.90
C LEU A 7 12.96 -20.46 3.83
N LEU A 8 12.97 -20.83 2.54
CA LEU A 8 13.06 -19.85 1.44
C LEU A 8 11.82 -18.93 1.40
N LEU A 9 10.62 -19.48 1.55
CA LEU A 9 9.38 -18.69 1.62
C LEU A 9 9.32 -17.78 2.85
N LEU A 10 9.88 -18.22 3.99
CA LEU A 10 9.98 -17.40 5.19
C LEU A 10 11.01 -16.27 5.00
N GLY A 11 12.17 -16.57 4.40
CA GLY A 11 13.18 -15.56 4.05
C GLY A 11 12.67 -14.50 3.07
N VAL A 12 11.97 -14.92 2.01
CA VAL A 12 11.33 -14.00 1.05
C VAL A 12 10.24 -13.15 1.70
N ARG A 13 9.50 -13.67 2.67
CA ARG A 13 8.56 -12.85 3.48
C ARG A 13 9.28 -11.87 4.41
N CYS A 14 10.43 -12.24 4.98
CA CYS A 14 11.21 -11.34 5.83
C CYS A 14 11.95 -10.23 5.07
N GLN A 15 12.21 -10.39 3.76
CA GLN A 15 12.72 -9.31 2.91
C GLN A 15 11.70 -8.18 2.64
N ALA A 16 10.45 -8.33 3.10
CA ALA A 16 9.43 -7.28 3.05
C ALA A 16 9.48 -6.30 4.25
N LEU A 17 10.47 -6.42 5.14
CA LEU A 17 10.80 -5.34 6.07
C LEU A 17 11.96 -4.50 5.49
N PRO A 18 11.69 -3.31 4.92
CA PRO A 18 12.62 -2.21 5.07
C PRO A 18 12.64 -1.88 6.57
N SER A 19 13.51 -2.57 7.33
CA SER A 19 13.76 -2.22 8.73
C SER A 19 14.10 -0.73 8.79
N GLY A 20 13.43 0.01 9.67
CA GLY A 20 13.59 1.46 9.87
C GLY A 20 14.95 1.88 10.42
N ILE A 21 16.01 1.51 9.69
CA ILE A 21 17.35 2.08 9.77
C ILE A 21 17.16 3.55 9.45
N ALA A 22 17.28 4.41 10.47
CA ALA A 22 16.90 5.82 10.40
C ALA A 22 17.47 6.47 9.12
N GLY A 23 16.58 6.74 8.16
CA GLY A 23 16.96 7.35 6.90
C GLY A 23 17.44 8.79 7.14
N THR A 24 18.07 9.38 6.13
CA THR A 24 18.33 10.82 6.18
C THR A 24 17.00 11.54 5.96
N PRO A 25 16.43 12.24 6.96
CA PRO A 25 15.09 12.81 6.86
C PRO A 25 14.98 13.73 5.65
N PHE A 26 13.95 13.51 4.85
CA PHE A 26 13.72 14.22 3.60
C PHE A 26 12.55 15.19 3.78
N PRO A 27 12.82 16.48 4.08
CA PRO A 27 11.78 17.50 4.12
C PRO A 27 11.34 17.84 2.69
N SER A 28 10.05 18.04 2.50
CA SER A 28 9.43 18.41 1.23
C SER A 28 8.32 19.41 1.46
N LEU A 29 8.36 20.55 0.75
CA LEU A 29 7.32 21.57 0.79
C LEU A 29 6.20 21.21 -0.18
N ALA A 30 4.96 21.22 0.31
CA ALA A 30 3.78 21.25 -0.54
C ALA A 30 3.64 22.64 -1.20
N PRO A 31 2.99 22.73 -2.38
CA PRO A 31 2.62 24.03 -2.95
C PRO A 31 1.78 24.85 -1.96
N PRO A 32 1.99 26.18 -1.83
CA PRO A 32 1.21 27.00 -0.93
C PRO A 32 -0.28 26.99 -1.27
N ILE A 33 -1.14 27.05 -0.25
CA ILE A 33 -2.60 27.10 -0.40
C ILE A 33 -3.09 28.41 0.22
N THR A 34 -3.72 29.27 -0.58
CA THR A 34 -4.44 30.44 -0.07
C THR A 34 -5.81 30.02 0.48
N LEU A 35 -6.12 30.43 1.70
CA LEU A 35 -7.38 30.15 2.39
C LEU A 35 -7.83 31.35 3.23
N LEU A 36 -9.08 31.36 3.69
CA LEU A 36 -9.57 32.43 4.58
C LEU A 36 -9.66 31.95 6.03
N VAL A 37 -9.04 32.71 6.94
CA VAL A 37 -9.19 32.56 8.41
C VAL A 37 -9.80 33.85 8.93
N ASP A 38 -10.90 33.77 9.67
CA ASP A 38 -11.59 34.92 10.28
C ASP A 38 -11.87 36.10 9.32
N GLY A 39 -12.09 35.78 8.04
CA GLY A 39 -12.34 36.75 6.96
C GLY A 39 -11.09 37.38 6.33
N ARG A 40 -9.88 37.07 6.82
CA ARG A 40 -8.60 37.49 6.24
C ARG A 40 -8.01 36.38 5.36
N GLN A 41 -7.25 36.77 4.34
CA GLN A 41 -6.56 35.82 3.48
C GLN A 41 -5.25 35.39 4.15
N HIS A 42 -5.08 34.09 4.35
CA HIS A 42 -3.85 33.46 4.83
C HIS A 42 -3.26 32.55 3.75
N MET A 43 -1.94 32.40 3.76
CA MET A 43 -1.24 31.39 3.00
C MET A 43 -0.80 30.26 3.95
N LEU A 44 -1.29 29.06 3.66
CA LEU A 44 -0.91 27.83 4.33
C LEU A 44 0.24 27.18 3.57
N VAL A 45 1.33 26.88 4.28
CA VAL A 45 2.44 26.07 3.76
C VAL A 45 2.62 24.84 4.65
N VAL A 46 2.69 23.67 4.03
CA VAL A 46 2.89 22.40 4.71
C VAL A 46 4.23 21.81 4.30
N CYS A 47 5.02 21.39 5.29
CA CYS A 47 6.24 20.62 5.09
C CYS A 47 6.02 19.19 5.57
N LEU A 48 6.20 18.21 4.70
CA LEU A 48 6.22 16.79 5.03
C LEU A 48 7.67 16.31 5.13
N VAL A 49 8.02 15.67 6.23
CA VAL A 49 9.32 15.02 6.45
C VAL A 49 9.12 13.52 6.40
N LEU A 50 9.65 12.91 5.34
CA LEU A 50 9.80 11.45 5.24
C LEU A 50 11.09 11.02 5.94
N ASP A 51 11.19 9.75 6.34
CA ASP A 51 12.31 9.20 7.12
C ASP A 51 12.67 10.03 8.36
N ALA A 52 11.63 10.48 9.07
CA ALA A 52 11.75 11.17 10.34
C ALA A 52 12.39 10.26 11.42
N ALA A 53 12.92 10.87 12.48
CA ALA A 53 13.31 10.10 13.67
C ALA A 53 12.08 9.51 14.39
N PRO A 54 12.20 8.33 15.03
CA PRO A 54 11.17 7.79 15.92
C PRO A 54 10.90 8.70 17.13
N PRO A 55 9.73 8.57 17.78
CA PRO A 55 9.39 9.33 18.98
C PRO A 55 10.36 9.03 20.13
N GLY A 56 10.70 10.06 20.90
CA GLY A 56 11.73 10.01 21.94
C GLY A 56 13.12 10.47 21.49
N LEU A 57 13.32 10.73 20.20
CA LEU A 57 14.49 11.47 19.69
C LEU A 57 14.09 12.91 19.33
N ASP A 58 14.99 13.87 19.61
CA ASP A 58 14.80 15.27 19.20
C ASP A 58 14.92 15.40 17.67
N ASN A 59 13.79 15.65 17.01
CA ASN A 59 13.67 15.87 15.57
C ASN A 59 12.67 17.00 15.30
N PRO A 60 13.06 18.26 15.57
CA PRO A 60 12.24 19.40 15.23
C PRO A 60 12.13 19.53 13.71
N VAL A 61 10.95 19.95 13.27
CA VAL A 61 10.67 20.43 11.91
C VAL A 61 10.27 21.89 12.07
N TRP A 62 10.93 22.81 11.37
CA TRP A 62 10.69 24.24 11.50
C TRP A 62 10.86 24.95 10.17
N PHE A 63 10.27 26.13 10.04
CA PHE A 63 10.46 26.98 8.87
C PHE A 63 11.44 28.10 9.20
N SER A 64 12.16 28.63 8.21
CA SER A 64 12.79 29.94 8.28
C SER A 64 12.39 30.78 7.07
N ALA A 65 12.39 32.10 7.27
CA ALA A 65 12.21 33.09 6.22
C ALA A 65 13.55 33.49 5.57
N GLY A 66 13.52 34.30 4.51
CA GLY A 66 14.71 34.73 3.77
C GLY A 66 15.75 35.50 4.59
N ASN A 67 15.35 36.08 5.72
CA ASN A 67 16.22 36.73 6.70
C ASN A 67 16.94 35.74 7.65
N GLY A 68 16.65 34.44 7.57
CA GLY A 68 17.17 33.38 8.44
C GLY A 68 16.47 33.23 9.79
N SER A 69 15.43 34.02 10.11
CA SER A 69 14.67 33.86 11.35
C SER A 69 13.78 32.62 11.29
N ALA A 70 13.83 31.78 12.33
CA ALA A 70 12.91 30.66 12.48
C ALA A 70 11.48 31.18 12.75
N LEU A 71 10.50 30.56 12.10
CA LEU A 71 9.08 30.88 12.24
C LEU A 71 8.38 29.84 13.11
N ASP A 72 7.42 30.28 13.92
CA ASP A 72 6.59 29.38 14.72
C ASP A 72 5.60 28.62 13.82
N ALA A 73 5.46 27.31 14.03
CA ALA A 73 4.71 26.42 13.16
C ALA A 73 4.22 25.17 13.90
N PHE A 74 2.98 24.76 13.62
CA PHE A 74 2.37 23.60 14.25
C PHE A 74 2.98 22.31 13.69
N THR A 75 3.65 21.55 14.55
CA THR A 75 4.28 20.26 14.18
C THR A 75 3.46 19.08 14.68
N TYR A 76 3.28 18.08 13.82
CA TYR A 76 2.48 16.88 14.04
C TYR A 76 3.32 15.63 13.77
N GLY A 77 3.39 14.73 14.76
CA GLY A 77 4.14 13.47 14.68
C GLY A 77 5.31 13.41 15.69
N PRO A 78 6.29 12.51 15.47
CA PRO A 78 6.39 11.58 14.35
C PRO A 78 5.30 10.49 14.39
N SER A 79 4.83 10.08 13.21
CA SER A 79 3.82 9.04 12.99
C SER A 79 4.41 7.87 12.18
N LEU A 80 4.08 6.64 12.58
CA LEU A 80 4.58 5.42 11.95
C LEU A 80 3.76 5.11 10.68
N ALA A 81 4.43 5.06 9.53
CA ALA A 81 3.84 4.69 8.25
C ALA A 81 3.72 3.16 8.10
N PRO A 82 2.83 2.64 7.21
CA PRO A 82 2.60 1.21 7.05
C PRO A 82 3.80 0.37 6.55
N ASP A 83 4.84 1.03 6.05
CA ASP A 83 6.10 0.41 5.63
C ASP A 83 7.13 0.28 6.77
N GLY A 84 6.89 0.91 7.93
CA GLY A 84 7.81 0.95 9.06
C GLY A 84 8.70 2.20 9.13
N THR A 85 8.58 3.12 8.18
CA THR A 85 9.22 4.45 8.25
C THR A 85 8.45 5.38 9.20
N TRP A 86 9.10 6.44 9.68
CA TRP A 86 8.43 7.50 10.45
C TRP A 86 8.28 8.76 9.58
N THR A 87 7.18 9.47 9.80
CA THR A 87 6.85 10.71 9.09
C THR A 87 6.52 11.81 10.08
N SER A 88 6.88 13.05 9.77
CA SER A 88 6.52 14.24 10.56
C SER A 88 6.01 15.33 9.64
N LEU A 89 5.10 16.18 10.12
CA LEU A 89 4.49 17.24 9.32
C LEU A 89 4.55 18.56 10.10
N ALA A 90 5.02 19.63 9.47
CA ALA A 90 4.93 20.99 10.02
C ALA A 90 4.01 21.86 9.14
N GLN A 91 3.21 22.68 9.79
CA GLN A 91 2.21 23.54 9.17
C GLN A 91 2.42 24.99 9.61
N LEU A 92 2.67 25.86 8.65
CA LEU A 92 2.79 27.30 8.81
C LEU A 92 1.58 27.99 8.18
N SER A 93 1.03 29.00 8.85
CA SER A 93 -0.03 29.86 8.33
C SER A 93 0.43 31.31 8.45
N LEU A 94 0.64 31.98 7.32
CA LEU A 94 1.06 33.39 7.26
C LEU A 94 -0.11 34.28 6.82
N PRO A 95 -0.32 35.47 7.41
CA PRO A 95 -1.25 36.45 6.87
C PRO A 95 -0.73 36.96 5.51
N SER A 96 -1.62 37.22 4.57
CA SER A 96 -1.22 37.60 3.19
C SER A 96 -0.54 38.98 3.13
N GLU A 97 -0.77 39.81 4.14
CA GLU A 97 -0.18 41.14 4.32
C GLU A 97 1.32 41.11 4.64
N GLU A 98 1.89 39.97 5.05
CA GLU A 98 3.30 39.85 5.45
C GLU A 98 4.17 39.00 4.50
N LEU A 99 3.59 38.38 3.45
CA LEU A 99 4.28 37.37 2.64
C LEU A 99 5.62 37.84 2.06
N GLU A 100 5.65 39.06 1.50
CA GLU A 100 6.84 39.72 0.96
C GLU A 100 8.00 39.84 1.97
N ALA A 101 7.70 39.94 3.26
CA ALA A 101 8.71 40.06 4.32
C ALA A 101 9.30 38.70 4.75
N TRP A 102 8.64 37.60 4.40
CA TRP A 102 9.03 36.24 4.77
C TRP A 102 9.70 35.44 3.63
N GLU A 103 9.68 35.94 2.40
CA GLU A 103 10.32 35.29 1.24
C GLU A 103 11.87 35.27 1.28
N PRO A 104 12.53 34.24 0.72
CA PRO A 104 11.98 32.92 0.41
C PRO A 104 11.78 32.08 1.68
N LEU A 105 10.76 31.22 1.68
CA LEU A 105 10.47 30.32 2.79
C LEU A 105 11.26 29.00 2.65
N VAL A 106 11.91 28.54 3.73
CA VAL A 106 12.63 27.25 3.77
C VAL A 106 12.12 26.40 4.93
N CYS A 107 11.66 25.17 4.66
CA CYS A 107 11.48 24.16 5.70
C CYS A 107 12.80 23.43 6.01
N HIS A 108 13.04 23.19 7.29
CA HIS A 108 14.16 22.45 7.84
C HIS A 108 13.70 21.30 8.74
N THR A 109 14.56 20.28 8.88
CA THR A 109 14.43 19.19 9.86
C THR A 109 15.81 18.80 10.38
N ARG A 110 15.90 18.35 11.63
CA ARG A 110 17.15 17.84 12.22
C ARG A 110 17.04 16.33 12.48
N PRO A 111 17.87 15.50 11.83
CA PRO A 111 17.96 14.09 12.20
C PRO A 111 18.46 13.97 13.65
N GLY A 112 17.91 13.01 14.39
CA GLY A 112 18.15 12.88 15.83
C GLY A 112 19.64 12.79 16.22
N ALA A 113 19.95 13.31 17.41
CA ALA A 113 21.21 13.15 18.14
C ALA A 113 22.50 13.10 17.28
N GLY A 114 22.85 14.24 16.66
CA GLY A 114 24.11 14.42 15.92
C GLY A 114 23.96 14.49 14.39
N GLY A 115 22.74 14.34 13.86
CA GLY A 115 22.46 14.56 12.45
C GLY A 115 22.65 16.02 12.01
N GLN A 116 23.19 16.22 10.80
CA GLN A 116 23.19 17.54 10.16
C GLN A 116 21.78 17.93 9.74
N ASN A 117 21.38 19.19 10.01
CA ASN A 117 20.11 19.74 9.55
C ASN A 117 19.93 19.52 8.03
N ARG A 118 18.74 19.09 7.62
CA ARG A 118 18.32 19.04 6.21
C ARG A 118 17.38 20.20 5.93
N SER A 119 17.50 20.77 4.74
CA SER A 119 16.72 21.92 4.28
C SER A 119 16.07 21.61 2.94
N THR A 120 14.90 22.17 2.71
CA THR A 120 14.25 22.21 1.39
C THR A 120 14.91 23.25 0.49
N HIS A 121 14.58 23.22 -0.81
CA HIS A 121 14.86 24.36 -1.69
C HIS A 121 14.00 25.55 -1.25
N PRO A 122 14.49 26.80 -1.38
CA PRO A 122 13.70 27.97 -0.99
C PRO A 122 12.46 28.13 -1.88
N LEU A 123 11.31 28.32 -1.24
CA LEU A 123 10.00 28.45 -1.86
C LEU A 123 9.59 29.92 -1.91
N GLN A 124 9.27 30.38 -3.13
CA GLN A 124 8.60 31.67 -3.33
C GLN A 124 7.08 31.49 -3.22
N LEU A 125 6.46 32.50 -2.63
CA LEU A 125 5.04 32.60 -2.25
C LEU A 125 4.31 33.59 -3.19
N SER A 126 4.97 34.69 -3.56
CA SER A 126 4.45 35.78 -4.40
C SER A 126 4.69 35.58 -5.91
N GLY A 127 5.27 34.45 -6.31
CA GLY A 127 5.42 34.09 -7.73
C GLY A 127 4.10 33.62 -8.35
N GLU A 128 3.77 34.12 -9.55
CA GLU A 128 2.58 33.86 -10.38
C GLU A 128 2.36 32.36 -10.71
N SER A 129 2.03 31.58 -9.70
CA SER A 129 1.97 30.12 -9.67
C SER A 129 0.72 29.59 -8.96
N SER A 130 0.03 30.46 -8.22
CA SER A 130 -1.32 30.28 -7.68
C SER A 130 -2.41 30.30 -8.78
N THR A 131 -2.03 30.24 -10.07
CA THR A 131 -2.91 30.08 -11.24
C THR A 131 -3.56 28.69 -11.24
N ALA A 132 -4.48 28.50 -10.29
CA ALA A 132 -5.33 27.34 -10.02
C ALA A 132 -4.84 26.05 -10.70
N ARG A 133 -3.68 25.54 -10.28
CA ARG A 133 -3.13 24.30 -10.81
C ARG A 133 -3.98 23.14 -10.31
N SER A 134 -5.11 22.95 -10.97
CA SER A 134 -5.99 21.80 -10.84
C SER A 134 -5.10 20.57 -10.81
N CYS A 135 -5.11 19.86 -9.68
CA CYS A 135 -4.51 18.55 -9.59
C CYS A 135 -5.30 17.66 -10.54
N PHE A 136 -4.83 17.57 -11.79
CA PHE A 136 -5.23 16.50 -12.71
C PHE A 136 -5.15 15.20 -11.91
N PRO A 137 -6.24 14.43 -11.77
CA PRO A 137 -6.20 13.19 -11.00
C PRO A 137 -5.16 12.27 -11.63
N GLU A 138 -4.01 12.15 -10.96
CA GLU A 138 -2.83 11.46 -11.49
C GLU A 138 -3.27 10.06 -11.95
N PRO A 139 -3.20 9.74 -13.25
CA PRO A 139 -4.07 8.72 -13.81
C PRO A 139 -3.72 7.32 -13.28
N LEU A 140 -4.56 6.84 -12.35
CA LEU A 140 -4.46 5.54 -11.65
C LEU A 140 -4.60 4.31 -12.57
N GLY A 141 -4.53 4.51 -13.90
CA GLY A 141 -4.65 3.49 -14.93
C GLY A 141 -3.48 2.49 -14.96
N GLY A 142 -2.32 2.83 -14.38
CA GLY A 142 -1.20 1.90 -14.22
C GLY A 142 -1.56 0.72 -13.31
N THR A 143 -1.96 1.02 -12.07
CA THR A 143 -2.34 0.01 -11.07
C THR A 143 -3.68 -0.64 -11.40
N GLN A 144 -4.68 0.12 -11.86
CA GLN A 144 -6.00 -0.46 -12.20
C GLN A 144 -5.88 -1.53 -13.30
N ARG A 145 -5.08 -1.29 -14.36
CA ARG A 145 -4.84 -2.29 -15.41
C ARG A 145 -4.16 -3.54 -14.86
N GLN A 146 -3.16 -3.40 -13.99
CA GLN A 146 -2.47 -4.53 -13.37
C GLN A 146 -3.40 -5.34 -12.46
N VAL A 147 -4.23 -4.67 -11.65
CA VAL A 147 -5.23 -5.32 -10.77
C VAL A 147 -6.27 -6.08 -11.60
N LEU A 148 -6.74 -5.53 -12.71
CA LEU A 148 -7.66 -6.21 -13.64
C LEU A 148 -7.01 -7.46 -14.27
N TRP A 149 -5.77 -7.36 -14.74
CA TRP A 149 -5.03 -8.50 -15.30
C TRP A 149 -4.78 -9.60 -14.27
N LEU A 150 -4.39 -9.25 -13.04
CA LEU A 150 -4.20 -10.20 -11.94
C LEU A 150 -5.53 -10.85 -11.51
N SER A 151 -6.63 -10.11 -11.55
CA SER A 151 -7.97 -10.64 -11.24
C SER A 151 -8.47 -11.60 -12.31
N LEU A 152 -8.27 -11.27 -13.59
CA LEU A 152 -8.64 -12.13 -14.71
C LEU A 152 -7.78 -13.40 -14.76
N LEU A 153 -6.49 -13.29 -14.46
CA LEU A 153 -5.59 -14.45 -14.31
C LEU A 153 -6.00 -15.36 -13.12
N ARG A 154 -6.36 -14.79 -11.96
CA ARG A 154 -6.90 -15.55 -10.82
C ARG A 154 -8.19 -16.31 -11.18
N LEU A 155 -9.12 -15.65 -11.88
CA LEU A 155 -10.35 -16.28 -12.35
C LEU A 155 -10.10 -17.41 -13.35
N LEU A 156 -9.14 -17.23 -14.27
CA LEU A 156 -8.74 -18.28 -15.21
C LEU A 156 -8.14 -19.49 -14.50
N LEU A 157 -7.19 -19.27 -13.57
CA LEU A 157 -6.57 -20.33 -12.78
C LEU A 157 -7.61 -21.09 -11.92
N PHE A 158 -8.55 -20.37 -11.29
CA PHE A 158 -9.64 -20.98 -10.54
C PHE A 158 -10.58 -21.81 -11.42
N LYS A 159 -10.90 -21.33 -12.63
CA LYS A 159 -11.72 -22.07 -13.60
C LYS A 159 -11.03 -23.35 -14.11
N LEU A 160 -9.71 -23.30 -14.31
CA LEU A 160 -8.91 -24.48 -14.66
C LEU A 160 -8.84 -25.49 -13.51
N LEU A 161 -8.66 -25.03 -12.26
CA LEU A 161 -8.67 -25.88 -11.07
C LEU A 161 -10.03 -26.59 -10.88
N LEU A 162 -11.14 -25.87 -11.08
CA LEU A 162 -12.49 -26.48 -11.04
C LEU A 162 -12.67 -27.54 -12.13
N LEU A 163 -12.16 -27.30 -13.35
CA LEU A 163 -12.23 -28.27 -14.44
C LEU A 163 -11.41 -29.52 -14.13
N ASP A 164 -10.19 -29.37 -13.61
CA ASP A 164 -9.30 -30.47 -13.21
C ASP A 164 -9.92 -31.34 -12.10
N VAL A 165 -10.52 -30.71 -11.08
CA VAL A 165 -11.26 -31.42 -10.02
C VAL A 165 -12.46 -32.17 -10.59
N LEU A 166 -13.24 -31.57 -11.48
CA LEU A 166 -14.40 -32.22 -12.10
C LEU A 166 -13.99 -33.41 -12.98
N LEU A 167 -12.93 -33.27 -13.78
CA LEU A 167 -12.36 -34.35 -14.59
C LEU A 167 -11.84 -35.48 -13.71
N THR A 168 -11.07 -35.17 -12.66
CA THR A 168 -10.59 -36.13 -11.66
C THR A 168 -11.75 -36.89 -10.98
N CYS A 169 -12.80 -36.18 -10.57
CA CYS A 169 -14.00 -36.80 -9.99
C CYS A 169 -14.76 -37.68 -10.99
N SER A 170 -14.86 -37.28 -12.26
CA SER A 170 -15.52 -38.09 -13.30
C SER A 170 -14.74 -39.36 -13.63
N HIS A 171 -13.41 -39.26 -13.74
CA HIS A 171 -12.51 -40.39 -13.96
C HIS A 171 -12.56 -41.36 -12.77
N LEU A 172 -12.50 -40.85 -11.53
CA LEU A 172 -12.62 -41.68 -10.33
C LEU A 172 -13.97 -42.43 -10.26
N ARG A 173 -15.08 -41.77 -10.60
CA ARG A 173 -16.40 -42.44 -10.70
C ARG A 173 -16.41 -43.53 -11.77
N LEU A 174 -15.79 -43.29 -12.93
CA LEU A 174 -15.70 -44.28 -14.01
C LEU A 174 -14.91 -45.51 -13.57
N HIS A 175 -13.77 -45.33 -12.89
CA HIS A 175 -12.98 -46.44 -12.31
C HIS A 175 -13.74 -47.21 -11.23
N VAL A 176 -14.51 -46.54 -10.36
CA VAL A 176 -15.34 -47.21 -9.35
C VAL A 176 -16.45 -48.04 -10.00
N LEU A 177 -17.14 -47.54 -11.03
CA LEU A 177 -18.14 -48.34 -11.76
C LEU A 177 -17.50 -49.51 -12.52
N ALA A 178 -16.36 -49.30 -13.17
CA ALA A 178 -15.63 -50.37 -13.88
C ALA A 178 -15.16 -51.48 -12.91
N GLY A 179 -14.68 -51.10 -11.72
CA GLY A 179 -14.32 -52.04 -10.66
C GLY A 179 -15.50 -52.84 -10.12
N GLN A 180 -16.68 -52.21 -9.96
CA GLN A 180 -17.90 -52.92 -9.52
C GLN A 180 -18.40 -53.94 -10.55
N HIS A 181 -18.22 -53.70 -11.85
CA HIS A 181 -18.62 -54.63 -12.91
C HIS A 181 -17.77 -55.93 -12.93
N LEU A 182 -16.66 -55.99 -12.20
CA LEU A 182 -15.83 -57.20 -12.09
C LEU A 182 -16.26 -58.17 -10.98
N GLN A 183 -17.24 -57.84 -10.13
CA GLN A 183 -17.74 -58.76 -9.10
C GLN A 183 -18.75 -59.75 -9.70
N PRO A 184 -18.44 -61.06 -9.79
CA PRO A 184 -19.33 -62.01 -10.46
C PRO A 184 -20.63 -62.23 -9.66
N PRO A 185 -21.79 -62.40 -10.32
CA PRO A 185 -23.04 -62.65 -9.63
C PRO A 185 -23.01 -64.00 -8.89
N PRO A 186 -23.54 -64.10 -7.65
CA PRO A 186 -23.55 -65.34 -6.90
C PRO A 186 -24.39 -66.39 -7.62
N SER A 187 -23.82 -67.59 -7.80
CA SER A 187 -24.43 -68.67 -8.59
C SER A 187 -25.82 -69.05 -8.08
N ARG A 188 -26.85 -68.67 -8.83
CA ARG A 188 -28.25 -69.04 -8.55
C ARG A 188 -28.44 -70.53 -8.84
N LYS A 189 -28.56 -71.32 -7.76
CA LYS A 189 -29.00 -72.71 -7.83
C LYS A 189 -30.35 -72.78 -8.56
N SER A 190 -30.45 -73.64 -9.57
CA SER A 190 -31.66 -73.83 -10.37
C SER A 190 -32.79 -74.44 -9.52
N LEU A 191 -33.99 -73.88 -9.66
CA LEU A 191 -35.19 -74.37 -8.98
C LEU A 191 -36.12 -75.07 -10.00
N PRO A 192 -36.31 -76.41 -9.92
CA PRO A 192 -37.48 -77.10 -10.46
C PRO A 192 -38.65 -76.98 -9.45
N PRO A 193 -39.89 -77.49 -9.70
CA PRO A 193 -40.44 -78.12 -10.91
C PRO A 193 -41.34 -77.08 -11.68
N THR A 194 -42.50 -77.29 -12.31
CA THR A 194 -43.47 -78.41 -12.37
C THR A 194 -44.28 -78.44 -13.69
N HIS A 195 -44.60 -79.66 -14.10
CA HIS A 195 -45.44 -80.08 -15.21
C HIS A 195 -46.91 -79.62 -15.10
N ARG A 196 -47.49 -79.08 -16.18
CA ARG A 196 -48.94 -78.86 -16.36
C ARG A 196 -49.38 -79.56 -17.66
N ILE A 197 -50.07 -80.69 -17.57
CA ILE A 197 -50.87 -81.23 -18.68
C ILE A 197 -52.30 -80.70 -18.55
N TRP A 198 -52.90 -80.33 -19.68
CA TRP A 198 -54.28 -79.87 -19.81
C TRP A 198 -54.92 -80.56 -21.02
N THR A 199 -55.77 -81.56 -20.77
CA THR A 199 -56.90 -82.04 -21.58
C THR A 199 -57.61 -83.11 -20.76
#